data_AF-A0A6I9SCR7-F1
#
_entry.id   AF-A0A6I9SCR7-F1
#
_cell.length_a   1.000
_cell.length_b   1.000
_cell.length_c   1.000
_cell.angle_alpha   90.00
_cell.angle_beta   90.00
_cell.angle_gamma   90.00
#
_symmetry.space_group_name_H-M   'P 1'
#
loop_
_entity.id
_entity.type
_entity.pdbx_description
1 polymer ?
#
loop_
_entity_poly.entity_id
_entity_poly.type
_entity_poly.pdbx_seq_one_letter_code
_entity_poly.pdbx_strand_id
1 'polypeptide(L)'
;MASSRFSSLSLLIFLSFMALTSSYSSLDLKVARRHGEEAVQKARDALVSAIEWVSASIYLERDGLHETQKGMALSDCARLYEDGEETLRRLTGDYELVDAHTWLSAAMTAHSTCVEGLRQVNVPAPALARNVRALLRKALAWHAPPADLKDDEQPNHWWNVTALDDAGLLVSWDSSKQRADMVVAQDGSGNYKTISEAVAALQQQRRESRVVIYVKRGVYKEYVDIGRKLKNVMFVGDGIDNTVITGDRNVPDGYTTFSSATFGVTGDNFWARDMTFENAAGPEKHQAVAVRMGSDHSVFYRCSFKGYQDTLFVLSQRQFYRECQIYGTIDFIFGNAAAVLQNCDIYVRKPMWHQSNVITAQGRDDKNQNTGISIHASRVRPAPDFERVKGSFKSYLGRPWKEYSRTVFLKTDLDGMIDPQGWTRWRGDFALDTLYYAEYMNSGDGAYAGKRVKWPGFHVLSDSNEAAPFTVENFIEGRSWIPESGVPFLAGI
;
A
#
# COMPACT_ATOMS: atom_id res chain seq x y z
N MET A 1 51.12 35.42 35.88
CA MET A 1 51.89 35.02 34.68
C MET A 1 52.47 33.64 34.91
N ALA A 2 51.79 32.59 34.45
CA ALA A 2 52.38 31.25 34.30
C ALA A 2 51.91 30.74 32.94
N SER A 3 52.88 30.48 32.06
CA SER A 3 52.69 30.31 30.63
C SER A 3 52.20 28.92 30.27
N SER A 4 51.31 28.92 29.28
CA SER A 4 50.87 27.78 28.50
C SER A 4 52.04 27.13 27.76
N ARG A 5 52.26 25.83 27.99
CA ARG A 5 52.85 24.93 27.00
C ARG A 5 52.03 23.64 26.95
N PHE A 6 50.81 23.73 26.44
CA PHE A 6 50.18 22.55 25.85
C PHE A 6 50.90 22.28 24.54
N SER A 7 51.63 21.16 24.51
CA SER A 7 52.41 20.68 23.38
C SER A 7 51.54 20.60 22.13
N SER A 8 51.94 21.30 21.06
CA SER A 8 51.36 21.21 19.71
C SER A 8 51.30 19.77 19.19
N LEU A 9 52.09 18.85 19.75
CA LEU A 9 52.09 17.42 19.42
C LEU A 9 50.81 16.71 19.91
N SER A 10 50.23 17.11 21.05
CA SER A 10 49.02 16.48 21.60
C SER A 10 47.75 16.89 20.84
N LEU A 11 47.71 18.11 20.27
CA LEU A 11 46.60 18.57 19.43
C LEU A 11 46.62 17.89 18.05
N LEU A 12 47.81 17.66 17.49
CA LEU A 12 48.00 16.93 16.22
C LEU A 12 47.63 15.44 16.34
N ILE A 13 47.89 14.80 17.48
CA ILE A 13 47.48 13.41 17.74
C ILE A 13 45.96 13.31 17.94
N PHE A 14 45.32 14.27 18.59
CA PHE A 14 43.85 14.28 18.74
C PHE A 14 43.13 14.54 17.41
N LEU A 15 43.64 15.47 16.59
CA LEU A 15 43.12 15.73 15.25
C LEU A 15 43.34 14.57 14.29
N SER A 16 44.47 13.84 14.39
CA SER A 16 44.70 12.64 13.58
C SER A 16 43.82 11.47 14.03
N PHE A 17 43.54 11.32 15.34
CA PHE A 17 42.60 10.31 15.85
C PHE A 17 41.14 10.60 15.45
N MET A 18 40.71 11.86 15.47
CA MET A 18 39.40 12.27 14.93
C MET A 18 39.30 12.11 13.40
N ALA A 19 40.38 12.40 12.66
CA ALA A 19 40.44 12.15 11.23
C ALA A 19 40.45 10.64 10.89
N LEU A 20 41.13 9.81 11.70
CA LEU A 20 41.16 8.34 11.57
C LEU A 20 39.82 7.69 11.91
N THR A 21 39.11 8.17 12.93
CA THR A 21 37.77 7.68 13.31
C THR A 21 36.68 8.12 12.32
N SER A 22 36.72 9.37 11.80
CA SER A 22 35.79 9.79 10.74
C SER A 22 36.08 9.10 9.40
N SER A 23 37.35 8.84 9.06
CA SER A 23 37.70 8.08 7.86
C SER A 23 37.35 6.59 7.98
N TYR A 24 37.51 5.97 9.15
CA TYR A 24 37.02 4.60 9.42
C TYR A 24 35.49 4.50 9.25
N SER A 25 34.73 5.40 9.89
CA SER A 25 33.26 5.40 9.77
C SER A 25 32.78 5.62 8.33
N SER A 26 33.44 6.50 7.57
CA SER A 26 33.12 6.72 6.16
C SER A 26 33.52 5.56 5.25
N LEU A 27 34.53 4.78 5.60
CA LEU A 27 34.94 3.57 4.89
C LEU A 27 33.94 2.43 5.14
N ASP A 28 33.51 2.25 6.39
CA ASP A 28 32.52 1.23 6.75
C ASP A 28 31.15 1.50 6.11
N LEU A 29 30.72 2.77 6.05
CA LEU A 29 29.52 3.19 5.31
C LEU A 29 29.64 2.91 3.80
N LYS A 30 30.81 3.16 3.20
CA LYS A 30 31.06 2.85 1.78
C LYS A 30 31.07 1.34 1.50
N VAL A 31 31.60 0.54 2.42
CA VAL A 31 31.62 -0.93 2.32
C VAL A 31 30.21 -1.49 2.47
N ALA A 32 29.45 -1.03 3.46
CA ALA A 32 28.06 -1.42 3.66
C ALA A 32 27.19 -1.05 2.46
N ARG A 33 27.33 0.16 1.92
CA ARG A 33 26.64 0.59 0.68
C ARG A 33 26.98 -0.31 -0.49
N ARG A 34 28.26 -0.65 -0.70
CA ARG A 34 28.70 -1.57 -1.76
C ARG A 34 28.08 -2.96 -1.63
N HIS A 35 28.02 -3.51 -0.42
CA HIS A 35 27.36 -4.80 -0.17
C HIS A 35 25.84 -4.74 -0.36
N GLY A 36 25.22 -3.61 -0.02
CA GLY A 36 23.82 -3.32 -0.32
C GLY A 36 23.55 -3.33 -1.82
N GLU A 37 24.33 -2.57 -2.59
CA GLU A 37 24.26 -2.51 -4.06
C GLU A 37 24.45 -3.90 -4.70
N GLU A 38 25.43 -4.68 -4.22
CA GLU A 38 25.66 -6.06 -4.67
C GLU A 38 24.46 -6.97 -4.36
N ALA A 39 23.86 -6.83 -3.17
CA ALA A 39 22.68 -7.60 -2.78
C ALA A 39 21.46 -7.26 -3.65
N VAL A 40 21.26 -5.97 -3.95
CA VAL A 40 20.21 -5.50 -4.86
C VAL A 40 20.41 -6.08 -6.25
N GLN A 41 21.64 -6.04 -6.79
CA GLN A 41 21.91 -6.57 -8.14
C GLN A 41 21.63 -8.07 -8.21
N LYS A 42 22.03 -8.86 -7.21
CA LYS A 42 21.71 -10.30 -7.15
C LYS A 42 20.20 -10.55 -7.06
N ALA A 43 19.48 -9.74 -6.29
CA ALA A 43 18.03 -9.85 -6.20
C ALA A 43 17.35 -9.53 -7.54
N ARG A 44 17.85 -8.54 -8.29
CA ARG A 44 17.41 -8.24 -9.65
C ARG A 44 17.65 -9.39 -10.61
N ASP A 45 18.87 -9.92 -10.65
CA ASP A 45 19.21 -11.04 -11.53
C ASP A 45 18.30 -12.25 -11.26
N ALA A 46 18.00 -12.53 -9.99
CA ALA A 46 17.07 -13.59 -9.62
C ALA A 46 15.63 -13.32 -10.06
N LEU A 47 15.15 -12.07 -10.01
CA LEU A 47 13.85 -11.69 -10.57
C LEU A 47 13.82 -11.86 -12.09
N VAL A 48 14.87 -11.47 -12.81
CA VAL A 48 14.99 -11.68 -14.25
C VAL A 48 14.87 -13.16 -14.59
N SER A 49 15.59 -14.04 -13.89
CA SER A 49 15.44 -15.50 -14.08
C SER A 49 14.03 -15.99 -13.74
N ALA A 50 13.33 -15.35 -12.80
CA ALA A 50 11.94 -15.70 -12.48
C ALA A 50 10.95 -15.25 -13.56
N ILE A 51 11.21 -14.10 -14.21
CA ILE A 51 10.47 -13.61 -15.38
C ILE A 51 10.66 -14.57 -16.57
N GLU A 52 11.87 -15.03 -16.82
CA GLU A 52 12.15 -16.02 -17.87
C GLU A 52 11.40 -17.34 -17.60
N TRP A 53 11.44 -17.82 -16.36
CA TRP A 53 10.73 -19.03 -15.96
C TRP A 53 9.21 -18.93 -16.14
N VAL A 54 8.60 -17.83 -15.70
CA VAL A 54 7.13 -17.68 -15.82
C VAL A 54 6.72 -17.49 -17.28
N SER A 55 7.54 -16.79 -18.07
CA SER A 55 7.33 -16.65 -19.53
C SER A 55 7.37 -18.01 -20.23
N ALA A 56 8.32 -18.87 -19.88
CA ALA A 56 8.39 -20.24 -20.40
C ALA A 56 7.18 -21.09 -19.95
N SER A 57 6.75 -20.92 -18.71
CA SER A 57 5.58 -21.62 -18.16
C SER A 57 4.28 -21.21 -18.86
N ILE A 58 4.14 -19.92 -19.16
CA ILE A 58 3.04 -19.34 -19.95
C ILE A 58 3.02 -19.95 -21.36
N TYR A 59 4.18 -20.04 -22.02
CA TYR A 59 4.29 -20.62 -23.36
C TYR A 59 3.86 -22.10 -23.40
N LEU A 60 4.14 -22.86 -22.33
CA LEU A 60 3.76 -24.27 -22.23
C LEU A 60 2.26 -24.48 -21.97
N GLU A 61 1.55 -23.49 -21.41
CA GLU A 61 0.12 -23.58 -21.08
C GLU A 61 -0.82 -23.42 -22.29
N ARG A 62 -0.27 -23.40 -23.53
CA ARG A 62 -0.96 -23.30 -24.84
C ARG A 62 -2.50 -23.30 -24.77
N ASP A 63 -3.06 -22.11 -25.00
CA ASP A 63 -4.49 -21.78 -25.22
C ASP A 63 -5.38 -21.40 -24.01
N GLY A 64 -4.87 -21.37 -22.76
CA GLY A 64 -5.69 -21.09 -21.57
C GLY A 64 -5.37 -19.83 -20.73
N LEU A 65 -4.54 -18.90 -21.22
CA LEU A 65 -3.94 -17.82 -20.40
C LEU A 65 -4.92 -16.89 -19.69
N HIS A 66 -6.07 -16.63 -20.32
CA HIS A 66 -7.13 -15.80 -19.76
C HIS A 66 -8.44 -16.58 -19.52
N GLU A 67 -8.43 -17.88 -19.84
CA GLU A 67 -9.61 -18.74 -19.75
C GLU A 67 -9.55 -19.70 -18.55
N THR A 68 -8.35 -19.94 -18.00
CA THR A 68 -8.14 -20.81 -16.86
C THR A 68 -7.59 -20.04 -15.66
N GLN A 69 -7.99 -20.43 -14.45
CA GLN A 69 -7.40 -19.90 -13.20
C GLN A 69 -5.87 -20.05 -13.17
N LYS A 70 -5.36 -21.15 -13.69
CA LYS A 70 -3.92 -21.43 -13.79
C LYS A 70 -3.21 -20.46 -14.73
N GLY A 71 -3.74 -20.27 -15.94
CA GLY A 71 -3.23 -19.30 -16.90
C GLY A 71 -3.23 -17.87 -16.34
N MET A 72 -4.32 -17.48 -15.66
CA MET A 72 -4.42 -16.19 -15.00
C MET A 72 -3.39 -16.03 -13.88
N ALA A 73 -3.21 -17.03 -13.00
CA ALA A 73 -2.20 -16.96 -11.95
C ALA A 73 -0.77 -16.85 -12.49
N LEU A 74 -0.46 -17.51 -13.61
CA LEU A 74 0.82 -17.35 -14.30
C LEU A 74 0.97 -15.94 -14.89
N SER A 75 -0.07 -15.40 -15.52
CA SER A 75 -0.08 -14.03 -16.05
C SER A 75 0.09 -12.98 -14.95
N ASP A 76 -0.61 -13.14 -13.83
CA ASP A 76 -0.48 -12.30 -12.64
C ASP A 76 0.96 -12.35 -12.11
N CYS A 77 1.52 -13.55 -12.00
CA CYS A 77 2.89 -13.73 -11.54
C CYS A 77 3.91 -13.05 -12.45
N ALA A 78 3.73 -13.14 -13.77
CA ALA A 78 4.60 -12.44 -14.74
C ALA A 78 4.55 -10.92 -14.53
N ARG A 79 3.34 -10.34 -14.44
CA ARG A 79 3.17 -8.90 -14.17
C ARG A 79 3.80 -8.48 -12.86
N LEU A 80 3.64 -9.27 -11.80
CA LEU A 80 4.24 -9.01 -10.48
C LEU A 80 5.77 -9.03 -10.53
N TYR A 81 6.38 -10.00 -11.22
CA TYR A 81 7.84 -10.05 -11.33
C TYR A 81 8.40 -8.94 -12.21
N GLU A 82 7.75 -8.61 -13.33
CA GLU A 82 8.11 -7.45 -14.16
C GLU A 82 8.05 -6.15 -13.35
N ASP A 83 6.98 -5.97 -12.56
CA ASP A 83 6.82 -4.82 -11.68
C ASP A 83 7.91 -4.75 -10.59
N GLY A 84 8.26 -5.90 -10.01
CA GLY A 84 9.34 -6.03 -9.03
C GLY A 84 10.71 -5.68 -9.62
N GLU A 85 11.04 -6.19 -10.80
CA GLU A 85 12.31 -5.91 -11.47
C GLU A 85 12.43 -4.43 -11.83
N GLU A 86 11.40 -3.86 -12.46
CA GLU A 86 11.40 -2.45 -12.88
C GLU A 86 11.48 -1.50 -11.68
N THR A 87 10.95 -1.93 -10.52
CA THR A 87 11.10 -1.21 -9.25
C THR A 87 12.55 -1.24 -8.77
N LEU A 88 13.19 -2.41 -8.76
CA LEU A 88 14.59 -2.54 -8.34
C LEU A 88 15.58 -1.91 -9.34
N ARG A 89 15.23 -1.81 -10.63
CA ARG A 89 16.05 -1.13 -11.64
C ARG A 89 16.33 0.34 -11.28
N ARG A 90 15.49 0.96 -10.46
CA ARG A 90 15.70 2.34 -9.96
C ARG A 90 16.87 2.44 -9.00
N LEU A 91 17.26 1.33 -8.37
CA LEU A 91 18.35 1.26 -7.41
C LEU A 91 19.73 1.09 -8.04
N THR A 92 19.83 1.25 -9.37
CA THR A 92 21.12 1.31 -10.07
C THR A 92 21.61 2.74 -10.32
N GLY A 93 20.84 3.75 -9.91
CA GLY A 93 21.19 5.17 -10.03
C GLY A 93 21.33 5.85 -8.66
N ASP A 94 21.17 7.17 -8.64
CA ASP A 94 21.02 7.92 -7.39
C ASP A 94 19.62 7.69 -6.81
N TYR A 95 19.54 7.32 -5.53
CA TYR A 95 18.29 7.09 -4.82
C TYR A 95 18.44 7.48 -3.35
N GLU A 96 17.31 7.85 -2.74
CA GLU A 96 17.21 8.03 -1.30
C GLU A 96 17.06 6.67 -0.60
N LEU A 97 17.65 6.51 0.57
CA LEU A 97 17.62 5.22 1.31
C LEU A 97 16.19 4.77 1.63
N VAL A 98 15.31 5.73 1.94
CA VAL A 98 13.91 5.47 2.26
C VAL A 98 13.12 4.96 1.04
N ASP A 99 13.41 5.50 -0.15
CA ASP A 99 12.85 5.01 -1.40
C ASP A 99 13.33 3.58 -1.69
N ALA A 100 14.61 3.31 -1.46
CA ALA A 100 15.16 1.97 -1.62
C ALA A 100 14.51 0.94 -0.71
N HIS A 101 14.26 1.31 0.55
CA HIS A 101 13.57 0.47 1.51
C HIS A 101 12.13 0.15 1.05
N THR A 102 11.41 1.14 0.55
CA THR A 102 10.05 0.99 0.01
C THR A 102 10.04 0.11 -1.24
N TRP A 103 10.94 0.37 -2.19
CA TRP A 103 11.02 -0.36 -3.46
C TRP A 103 11.44 -1.83 -3.27
N LEU A 104 12.37 -2.11 -2.36
CA LEU A 104 12.71 -3.49 -1.97
C LEU A 104 11.54 -4.18 -1.28
N SER A 105 10.81 -3.46 -0.41
CA SER A 105 9.60 -3.99 0.23
C SER A 105 8.52 -4.32 -0.79
N ALA A 106 8.35 -3.51 -1.85
CA ALA A 106 7.42 -3.77 -2.94
C ALA A 106 7.85 -4.95 -3.81
N ALA A 107 9.14 -5.10 -4.14
CA ALA A 107 9.66 -6.25 -4.89
C ALA A 107 9.46 -7.56 -4.11
N MET A 108 9.71 -7.57 -2.79
CA MET A 108 9.39 -8.70 -1.91
C MET A 108 7.90 -9.03 -1.90
N THR A 109 7.06 -8.00 -1.86
CA THR A 109 5.60 -8.15 -1.90
C THR A 109 5.13 -8.74 -3.22
N ALA A 110 5.70 -8.29 -4.34
CA ALA A 110 5.36 -8.80 -5.66
C ALA A 110 5.71 -10.29 -5.78
N HIS A 111 6.90 -10.67 -5.33
CA HIS A 111 7.31 -12.07 -5.26
C HIS A 111 6.37 -12.91 -4.40
N SER A 112 6.04 -12.44 -3.19
CA SER A 112 5.18 -13.17 -2.26
C SER A 112 3.76 -13.34 -2.81
N THR A 113 3.23 -12.30 -3.47
CA THR A 113 1.91 -12.31 -4.12
C THR A 113 1.87 -13.27 -5.30
N CYS A 114 2.93 -13.32 -6.14
CA CYS A 114 3.02 -14.31 -7.22
C CYS A 114 2.96 -15.74 -6.64
N VAL A 115 3.84 -16.03 -5.68
CA VAL A 115 3.96 -17.40 -5.12
C VAL A 115 2.66 -17.84 -4.45
N GLU A 116 1.95 -16.93 -3.81
CA GLU A 116 0.64 -17.22 -3.22
C GLU A 116 -0.44 -17.43 -4.29
N GLY A 117 -0.53 -16.58 -5.31
CA GLY A 117 -1.47 -16.75 -6.41
C GLY A 117 -1.30 -18.10 -7.12
N LEU A 118 -0.05 -18.52 -7.37
CA LEU A 118 0.24 -19.85 -7.92
C LEU A 118 -0.22 -20.98 -6.97
N ARG A 119 0.01 -20.85 -5.67
CA ARG A 119 -0.42 -21.87 -4.68
C ARG A 119 -1.93 -21.98 -4.58
N GLN A 120 -2.67 -20.88 -4.68
CA GLN A 120 -4.13 -20.88 -4.64
C GLN A 120 -4.73 -21.78 -5.74
N VAL A 121 -4.06 -21.88 -6.88
CA VAL A 121 -4.48 -22.70 -8.03
C VAL A 121 -3.68 -24.00 -8.18
N ASN A 122 -3.02 -24.45 -7.10
CA ASN A 122 -2.22 -25.67 -7.04
C ASN A 122 -1.05 -25.74 -8.05
N VAL A 123 -0.53 -24.59 -8.48
CA VAL A 123 0.71 -24.53 -9.26
C VAL A 123 1.90 -24.46 -8.31
N PRO A 124 2.83 -25.44 -8.33
CA PRO A 124 3.98 -25.42 -7.46
C PRO A 124 4.94 -24.29 -7.86
N ALA A 125 5.32 -23.46 -6.88
CA ALA A 125 6.35 -22.45 -7.11
C ALA A 125 7.70 -23.12 -7.44
N PRO A 126 8.48 -22.58 -8.39
CA PRO A 126 9.75 -23.17 -8.80
C PRO A 126 10.77 -23.12 -7.66
N ALA A 127 11.77 -24.00 -7.71
CA ALA A 127 12.87 -23.97 -6.73
C ALA A 127 13.57 -22.59 -6.68
N LEU A 128 13.63 -21.90 -7.83
CA LEU A 128 14.14 -20.53 -7.95
C LEU A 128 13.39 -19.52 -7.09
N ALA A 129 12.09 -19.72 -6.81
CA ALA A 129 11.31 -18.82 -5.97
C ALA A 129 11.93 -18.68 -4.56
N ARG A 130 12.51 -19.76 -4.01
CA ARG A 130 13.22 -19.70 -2.72
C ARG A 130 14.46 -18.81 -2.79
N ASN A 131 15.19 -18.87 -3.91
CA ASN A 131 16.37 -18.05 -4.13
C ASN A 131 16.00 -16.56 -4.26
N VAL A 132 14.95 -16.25 -5.03
CA VAL A 132 14.41 -14.88 -5.15
C VAL A 132 14.07 -14.30 -3.78
N ARG A 133 13.31 -15.04 -2.96
CA ARG A 133 12.98 -14.62 -1.59
C ARG A 133 14.23 -14.37 -0.75
N ALA A 134 15.20 -15.29 -0.77
CA ALA A 134 16.42 -15.16 0.04
C ALA A 134 17.24 -13.93 -0.35
N LEU A 135 17.38 -13.65 -1.65
CA LEU A 135 18.15 -12.52 -2.16
C LEU A 135 17.44 -11.18 -1.89
N LEU A 136 16.12 -11.12 -2.08
CA LEU A 136 15.33 -9.95 -1.70
C LEU A 136 15.40 -9.66 -0.21
N ARG A 137 15.35 -10.70 0.65
CA ARG A 137 15.51 -10.56 2.11
C ARG A 137 16.87 -9.99 2.46
N LYS A 138 17.93 -10.50 1.83
CA LYS A 138 19.29 -10.01 2.03
C LYS A 138 19.41 -8.54 1.62
N ALA A 139 18.91 -8.17 0.45
CA ALA A 139 18.92 -6.79 -0.02
C ALA A 139 18.14 -5.86 0.92
N LEU A 140 16.96 -6.29 1.36
CA LEU A 140 16.12 -5.55 2.30
C LEU A 140 16.81 -5.34 3.66
N ALA A 141 17.48 -6.37 4.20
CA ALA A 141 18.21 -6.25 5.46
C ALA A 141 19.36 -5.24 5.41
N TRP A 142 19.99 -5.02 4.24
CA TRP A 142 21.03 -4.01 4.06
C TRP A 142 20.48 -2.57 3.96
N HIS A 143 19.21 -2.41 3.59
CA HIS A 143 18.58 -1.10 3.38
C HIS A 143 17.56 -0.75 4.48
N ALA A 144 17.32 -1.65 5.43
CA ALA A 144 16.52 -1.37 6.60
C ALA A 144 17.33 -0.49 7.58
N PRO A 145 16.69 0.49 8.25
CA PRO A 145 17.35 1.25 9.30
C PRO A 145 17.84 0.32 10.43
N PRO A 146 18.98 0.63 11.08
CA PRO A 146 19.49 -0.16 12.21
C PRO A 146 18.45 -0.32 13.31
N ALA A 147 18.35 -1.53 13.88
CA ALA A 147 17.40 -1.86 14.94
C ALA A 147 17.57 -1.05 16.25
N ASP A 148 18.74 -0.42 16.44
CA ASP A 148 19.13 0.31 17.66
C ASP A 148 19.05 1.84 17.55
N LEU A 149 18.59 2.39 16.42
CA LEU A 149 18.21 3.80 16.36
C LEU A 149 16.86 3.96 17.07
N LYS A 150 16.90 4.00 18.41
CA LYS A 150 15.89 4.73 19.18
C LYS A 150 15.94 6.17 18.69
N ASP A 151 14.78 6.74 18.38
CA ASP A 151 14.52 8.07 17.82
C ASP A 151 15.12 9.27 18.61
N ASP A 152 16.42 9.30 18.90
CA ASP A 152 17.05 10.42 19.62
C ASP A 152 17.72 11.44 18.69
N GLU A 153 18.00 11.09 17.43
CA GLU A 153 18.49 12.05 16.44
C GLU A 153 17.94 11.72 15.05
N GLN A 154 16.66 12.02 14.82
CA GLN A 154 16.23 12.31 13.46
C GLN A 154 16.66 13.74 13.12
N PRO A 155 17.35 13.98 11.99
CA PRO A 155 17.62 15.34 11.58
C PRO A 155 16.28 16.05 11.40
N ASN A 156 16.05 17.09 12.20
CA ASN A 156 14.99 18.07 12.02
C ASN A 156 15.19 18.75 10.65
N HIS A 157 14.88 18.06 9.56
CA HIS A 157 14.57 18.70 8.30
C HIS A 157 13.12 19.16 8.42
N TRP A 158 12.97 20.28 9.12
CA TRP A 158 11.83 21.15 8.94
C TRP A 158 11.84 21.54 7.45
N TRP A 159 11.14 20.79 6.62
CA TRP A 159 10.65 21.40 5.41
C TRP A 159 9.63 22.42 5.91
N ASN A 160 10.03 23.70 5.94
CA ASN A 160 9.08 24.79 5.89
C ASN A 160 8.31 24.57 4.60
N VAL A 161 7.24 23.77 4.67
CA VAL A 161 6.20 23.79 3.65
C VAL A 161 5.54 25.13 3.87
N THR A 162 6.11 26.16 3.25
CA THR A 162 5.32 27.31 2.83
C THR A 162 4.07 26.73 2.21
N ALA A 163 2.91 27.03 2.82
CA ALA A 163 1.63 26.74 2.21
C ALA A 163 1.77 27.10 0.73
N LEU A 164 1.66 26.09 -0.15
CA LEU A 164 1.61 26.37 -1.57
C LEU A 164 0.36 27.23 -1.73
N ASP A 165 0.56 28.52 -1.93
CA ASP A 165 -0.50 29.52 -2.16
C ASP A 165 -1.32 29.19 -3.43
N ASP A 166 -0.85 28.21 -4.23
CA ASP A 166 -1.63 27.51 -5.24
C ASP A 166 -2.24 26.22 -4.67
N ALA A 167 -3.56 26.17 -4.56
CA ALA A 167 -4.28 24.95 -4.22
C ALA A 167 -3.87 23.83 -5.18
N GLY A 168 -3.18 22.79 -4.67
CA GLY A 168 -2.60 21.72 -5.48
C GLY A 168 -3.61 21.05 -6.41
N LEU A 169 -3.11 20.46 -7.50
CA LEU A 169 -3.88 20.20 -8.72
C LEU A 169 -5.12 19.31 -8.48
N LEU A 170 -5.04 18.28 -7.63
CA LEU A 170 -6.18 17.39 -7.38
C LEU A 170 -7.34 18.13 -6.70
N VAL A 171 -7.06 19.01 -5.75
CA VAL A 171 -8.09 19.74 -4.99
C VAL A 171 -8.63 20.93 -5.76
N SER A 172 -7.77 21.68 -6.46
CA SER A 172 -8.21 22.85 -7.23
C SER A 172 -8.90 22.52 -8.54
N TRP A 173 -8.80 21.28 -9.02
CA TRP A 173 -9.40 20.91 -10.30
C TRP A 173 -10.91 21.11 -10.35
N ASP A 174 -11.35 21.82 -11.37
CA ASP A 174 -12.72 22.24 -11.62
C ASP A 174 -12.96 22.27 -13.14
N SER A 175 -13.87 21.42 -13.62
CA SER A 175 -14.19 21.30 -15.05
C SER A 175 -14.73 22.57 -15.69
N SER A 176 -15.21 23.54 -14.90
CA SER A 176 -15.67 24.84 -15.38
C SER A 176 -14.53 25.85 -15.60
N LYS A 177 -13.36 25.63 -14.98
CA LYS A 177 -12.22 26.56 -15.00
C LYS A 177 -11.01 25.99 -15.74
N GLN A 178 -10.87 24.68 -15.77
CA GLN A 178 -9.72 23.98 -16.33
C GLN A 178 -10.20 22.92 -17.33
N ARG A 179 -9.42 22.71 -18.40
CA ARG A 179 -9.68 21.62 -19.35
C ARG A 179 -9.01 20.35 -18.85
N ALA A 180 -9.72 19.23 -18.91
CA ALA A 180 -9.10 17.91 -18.81
C ALA A 180 -8.38 17.58 -20.12
N ASP A 181 -7.33 16.75 -20.03
CA ASP A 181 -6.65 16.20 -21.20
C ASP A 181 -7.54 15.18 -21.92
N MET A 182 -8.35 14.45 -21.16
CA MET A 182 -9.30 13.45 -21.68
C MET A 182 -10.61 13.53 -20.91
N VAL A 183 -11.73 13.51 -21.62
CA VAL A 183 -13.08 13.48 -21.03
C VAL A 183 -13.76 12.18 -21.42
N VAL A 184 -14.26 11.43 -20.44
CA VAL A 184 -15.03 10.21 -20.63
C VAL A 184 -16.49 10.51 -20.31
N ALA A 185 -17.40 10.24 -21.24
CA ALA A 185 -18.84 10.47 -21.04
C ALA A 185 -19.69 9.49 -21.86
N GLN A 186 -20.57 8.74 -21.19
CA GLN A 186 -21.46 7.76 -21.83
C GLN A 186 -22.52 8.41 -22.74
N ASP A 187 -22.87 9.67 -22.48
CA ASP A 187 -23.82 10.47 -23.26
C ASP A 187 -23.25 11.01 -24.59
N GLY A 188 -21.96 10.76 -24.87
CA GLY A 188 -21.27 11.23 -26.07
C GLY A 188 -20.77 12.67 -26.00
N SER A 189 -20.89 13.35 -24.85
CA SER A 189 -20.39 14.72 -24.66
C SER A 189 -18.89 14.82 -24.33
N GLY A 190 -18.18 13.70 -24.32
CA GLY A 190 -16.74 13.59 -24.03
C GLY A 190 -15.93 13.14 -25.24
N ASN A 191 -14.62 12.94 -25.05
CA ASN A 191 -13.73 12.38 -26.06
C ASN A 191 -13.90 10.86 -26.24
N TYR A 192 -14.23 10.16 -25.15
CA TYR A 192 -14.37 8.70 -25.10
C TYR A 192 -15.68 8.32 -24.43
N LYS A 193 -16.22 7.14 -24.77
CA LYS A 193 -17.43 6.61 -24.14
C LYS A 193 -17.12 5.76 -22.92
N THR A 194 -15.94 5.15 -22.89
CA THR A 194 -15.49 4.27 -21.80
C THR A 194 -14.15 4.74 -21.23
N ILE A 195 -13.87 4.35 -19.99
CA ILE A 195 -12.58 4.62 -19.34
C ILE A 195 -11.49 3.80 -20.02
N SER A 196 -11.76 2.55 -20.37
CA SER A 196 -10.80 1.70 -21.08
C SER A 196 -10.35 2.29 -22.41
N GLU A 197 -11.23 2.95 -23.18
CA GLU A 197 -10.87 3.66 -24.41
C GLU A 197 -9.90 4.82 -24.14
N ALA A 198 -10.18 5.63 -23.10
CA ALA A 198 -9.31 6.74 -22.72
C ALA A 198 -7.93 6.22 -22.28
N VAL A 199 -7.88 5.16 -21.47
CA VAL A 199 -6.62 4.54 -21.03
C VAL A 199 -5.84 3.95 -22.20
N ALA A 200 -6.51 3.28 -23.14
CA ALA A 200 -5.86 2.75 -24.35
C ALA A 200 -5.26 3.87 -25.21
N ALA A 201 -5.98 4.99 -25.37
CA ALA A 201 -5.46 6.16 -26.08
C ALA A 201 -4.27 6.80 -25.34
N LEU A 202 -4.33 6.88 -24.01
CA LEU A 202 -3.24 7.39 -23.17
C LEU A 202 -1.93 6.62 -23.35
N GLN A 203 -2.00 5.29 -23.55
CA GLN A 203 -0.83 4.44 -23.79
C GLN A 203 -0.07 4.81 -25.07
N GLN A 204 -0.74 5.40 -26.05
CA GLN A 204 -0.14 5.80 -27.33
C GLN A 204 0.44 7.21 -27.29
N GLN A 205 0.20 7.98 -26.22
CA GLN A 205 0.64 9.36 -26.11
C GLN A 205 2.01 9.47 -25.44
N ARG A 206 2.87 10.33 -26.00
CA ARG A 206 4.06 10.83 -25.32
C ARG A 206 3.62 11.87 -24.30
N ARG A 207 4.05 11.71 -23.05
CA ARG A 207 3.59 12.52 -21.91
C ARG A 207 4.77 13.15 -21.21
N GLU A 208 4.68 14.45 -20.97
CA GLU A 208 5.71 15.23 -20.26
C GLU A 208 5.21 15.69 -18.87
N SER A 209 3.89 15.68 -18.65
CA SER A 209 3.22 16.11 -17.43
C SER A 209 2.14 15.12 -16.98
N ARG A 210 1.55 15.38 -15.81
CA ARG A 210 0.39 14.64 -15.30
C ARG A 210 -0.79 14.79 -16.25
N VAL A 211 -1.47 13.67 -16.53
CA VAL A 211 -2.64 13.62 -17.41
C VAL A 211 -3.92 13.52 -16.57
N VAL A 212 -4.84 14.45 -16.79
CA VAL A 212 -6.15 14.53 -16.13
C VAL A 212 -7.22 13.90 -17.02
N ILE A 213 -7.78 12.80 -16.53
CA ILE A 213 -8.93 12.11 -17.11
C ILE A 213 -10.17 12.48 -16.28
N TYR A 214 -11.05 13.28 -16.88
CA TYR A 214 -12.35 13.61 -16.28
C TYR A 214 -13.39 12.59 -16.70
N VAL A 215 -13.91 11.84 -15.74
CA VAL A 215 -14.95 10.84 -15.95
C VAL A 215 -16.28 11.41 -15.47
N LYS A 216 -17.14 11.80 -16.42
CA LYS A 216 -18.46 12.34 -16.09
C LYS A 216 -19.31 11.31 -15.34
N ARG A 217 -20.40 11.79 -14.75
CA ARG A 217 -21.40 10.92 -14.10
C ARG A 217 -21.85 9.78 -15.01
N GLY A 218 -22.07 8.64 -14.42
CA GLY A 218 -22.47 7.42 -15.11
C GLY A 218 -22.04 6.19 -14.34
N VAL A 219 -22.58 5.05 -14.78
CA VAL A 219 -22.18 3.72 -14.29
C VAL A 219 -21.42 3.04 -15.41
N TYR A 220 -20.12 2.91 -15.20
CA TYR A 220 -19.14 2.35 -16.12
C TYR A 220 -18.89 0.89 -15.75
N LYS A 221 -19.60 -0.05 -16.41
CA LYS A 221 -19.38 -1.49 -16.21
C LYS A 221 -18.21 -1.97 -17.06
N GLU A 222 -17.00 -1.83 -16.54
CA GLU A 222 -15.75 -2.16 -17.22
C GLU A 222 -14.63 -2.50 -16.22
N TYR A 223 -13.57 -3.17 -16.71
CA TYR A 223 -12.38 -3.50 -15.93
C TYR A 223 -11.21 -2.69 -16.47
N VAL A 224 -10.58 -1.89 -15.61
CA VAL A 224 -9.53 -0.95 -16.02
C VAL A 224 -8.23 -1.27 -15.30
N ASP A 225 -7.13 -1.28 -16.05
CA ASP A 225 -5.78 -1.48 -15.51
C ASP A 225 -4.84 -0.35 -15.98
N ILE A 226 -4.28 0.40 -15.03
CA ILE A 226 -3.29 1.45 -15.25
C ILE A 226 -1.91 0.87 -14.93
N GLY A 227 -1.31 0.22 -15.92
CA GLY A 227 -0.01 -0.44 -15.76
C GLY A 227 1.16 0.53 -15.52
N ARG A 228 2.31 0.00 -15.09
CA ARG A 228 3.51 0.74 -14.64
C ARG A 228 4.06 1.81 -15.60
N LYS A 229 3.84 1.65 -16.91
CA LYS A 229 4.24 2.63 -17.94
C LYS A 229 3.36 3.88 -17.91
N LEU A 230 2.14 3.80 -17.36
CA LEU A 230 1.19 4.89 -17.23
C LEU A 230 1.34 5.61 -15.89
N LYS A 231 2.44 6.36 -15.72
CA LYS A 231 2.68 7.20 -14.54
C LYS A 231 1.95 8.54 -14.62
N ASN A 232 1.83 9.22 -13.49
CA ASN A 232 1.27 10.57 -13.35
C ASN A 232 -0.13 10.69 -13.97
N VAL A 233 -1.02 9.75 -13.64
CA VAL A 233 -2.40 9.75 -14.14
C VAL A 233 -3.32 10.23 -13.03
N MET A 234 -4.21 11.16 -13.35
CA MET A 234 -5.18 11.73 -12.43
C MET A 234 -6.59 11.50 -12.95
N PHE A 235 -7.44 10.92 -12.11
CA PHE A 235 -8.85 10.71 -12.39
C PHE A 235 -9.69 11.66 -11.55
N VAL A 236 -10.68 12.31 -12.15
CA VAL A 236 -11.68 13.09 -11.41
C VAL A 236 -13.06 12.72 -11.88
N GLY A 237 -13.98 12.46 -10.94
CA GLY A 237 -15.38 12.20 -11.21
C GLY A 237 -16.31 13.36 -10.89
N ASP A 238 -17.61 13.16 -11.13
CA ASP A 238 -18.71 14.07 -10.78
C ASP A 238 -19.20 13.93 -9.32
N GLY A 239 -18.52 13.10 -8.51
CA GLY A 239 -18.88 12.84 -7.11
C GLY A 239 -18.97 11.35 -6.78
N ILE A 240 -18.79 11.04 -5.49
CA ILE A 240 -19.14 9.73 -4.93
C ILE A 240 -20.58 9.39 -5.35
N ASP A 241 -20.79 8.16 -5.80
CA ASP A 241 -22.05 7.61 -6.32
C ASP A 241 -22.64 8.27 -7.58
N ASN A 242 -22.04 9.35 -8.09
CA ASN A 242 -22.39 9.93 -9.38
C ASN A 242 -21.54 9.34 -10.51
N THR A 243 -20.24 9.16 -10.28
CA THR A 243 -19.32 8.49 -11.21
C THR A 243 -18.89 7.16 -10.59
N VAL A 244 -19.39 6.06 -11.15
CA VAL A 244 -19.18 4.71 -10.62
C VAL A 244 -18.53 3.84 -11.68
N ILE A 245 -17.38 3.23 -11.37
CA ILE A 245 -16.84 2.09 -12.12
C ILE A 245 -17.18 0.81 -11.35
N THR A 246 -17.77 -0.17 -12.03
CA THR A 246 -18.29 -1.39 -11.41
C THR A 246 -17.95 -2.65 -12.20
N GLY A 247 -17.66 -3.73 -11.50
CA GLY A 247 -17.40 -5.05 -12.04
C GLY A 247 -17.87 -6.14 -11.06
N ASP A 248 -17.79 -7.40 -11.46
CA ASP A 248 -18.26 -8.55 -10.66
C ASP A 248 -17.33 -9.77 -10.71
N ARG A 249 -16.06 -9.56 -11.11
CA ARG A 249 -15.05 -10.65 -11.12
C ARG A 249 -14.77 -11.12 -9.70
N ASN A 250 -14.66 -12.42 -9.53
CA ASN A 250 -14.49 -13.06 -8.23
C ASN A 250 -13.79 -14.42 -8.35
N VAL A 251 -13.25 -14.90 -7.24
CA VAL A 251 -12.48 -16.16 -7.23
C VAL A 251 -13.31 -17.39 -7.61
N PRO A 252 -14.52 -17.62 -7.03
CA PRO A 252 -15.37 -18.76 -7.38
C PRO A 252 -15.72 -18.88 -8.86
N ASP A 253 -15.86 -17.77 -9.57
CA ASP A 253 -16.16 -17.73 -11.01
C ASP A 253 -14.92 -17.83 -11.90
N GLY A 254 -13.78 -18.25 -11.35
CA GLY A 254 -12.61 -18.59 -12.13
C GLY A 254 -11.52 -17.53 -12.18
N TYR A 255 -11.62 -16.43 -11.43
CA TYR A 255 -10.53 -15.44 -11.35
C TYR A 255 -9.58 -15.73 -10.19
N THR A 256 -8.40 -15.12 -10.20
CA THR A 256 -7.57 -15.02 -8.99
C THR A 256 -8.01 -13.81 -8.17
N THR A 257 -7.64 -13.72 -6.89
CA THR A 257 -7.88 -12.49 -6.12
C THR A 257 -7.25 -11.27 -6.81
N PHE A 258 -6.03 -11.41 -7.35
CA PHE A 258 -5.32 -10.33 -8.04
C PHE A 258 -6.06 -9.86 -9.30
N SER A 259 -6.49 -10.79 -10.15
CA SER A 259 -7.21 -10.51 -11.40
C SER A 259 -8.71 -10.24 -11.22
N SER A 260 -9.24 -10.38 -10.00
CA SER A 260 -10.63 -10.01 -9.67
C SER A 260 -10.86 -8.50 -9.57
N ALA A 261 -9.80 -7.70 -9.54
CA ALA A 261 -9.87 -6.26 -9.40
C ALA A 261 -10.70 -5.61 -10.52
N THR A 262 -11.70 -4.80 -10.14
CA THR A 262 -12.44 -3.94 -11.08
C THR A 262 -11.55 -2.82 -11.60
N PHE A 263 -10.73 -2.23 -10.72
CA PHE A 263 -9.77 -1.19 -11.07
C PHE A 263 -8.38 -1.52 -10.50
N GLY A 264 -7.39 -1.73 -11.37
CA GLY A 264 -6.02 -2.04 -11.02
C GLY A 264 -5.06 -0.90 -11.39
N VAL A 265 -4.08 -0.60 -10.53
CA VAL A 265 -3.09 0.45 -10.81
C VAL A 265 -1.70 0.02 -10.32
N THR A 266 -0.70 0.11 -11.19
CA THR A 266 0.72 -0.04 -10.85
C THR A 266 1.61 1.09 -11.40
N GLY A 267 1.05 2.02 -12.18
CA GLY A 267 1.71 3.26 -12.59
C GLY A 267 1.79 4.28 -11.45
N ASP A 268 3.01 4.70 -11.12
CA ASP A 268 3.28 5.60 -9.99
C ASP A 268 2.62 6.98 -10.11
N ASN A 269 2.46 7.63 -8.95
CA ASN A 269 1.83 8.93 -8.75
C ASN A 269 0.37 8.98 -9.25
N PHE A 270 -0.36 7.86 -9.18
CA PHE A 270 -1.77 7.83 -9.55
C PHE A 270 -2.63 8.59 -8.53
N TRP A 271 -3.47 9.51 -9.02
CA TRP A 271 -4.41 10.26 -8.18
C TRP A 271 -5.86 10.02 -8.63
N ALA A 272 -6.79 9.95 -7.70
CA ALA A 272 -8.22 9.94 -8.00
C ALA A 272 -9.02 10.77 -7.00
N ARG A 273 -10.06 11.44 -7.51
CA ARG A 273 -11.00 12.22 -6.71
C ARG A 273 -12.45 12.05 -7.15
N ASP A 274 -13.37 12.06 -6.20
CA ASP A 274 -14.82 12.15 -6.47
C ASP A 274 -15.36 11.00 -7.34
N MET A 275 -14.89 9.77 -7.09
CA MET A 275 -15.26 8.56 -7.82
C MET A 275 -15.64 7.40 -6.90
N THR A 276 -16.45 6.47 -7.42
CA THR A 276 -16.77 5.20 -6.76
C THR A 276 -16.21 4.02 -7.55
N PHE A 277 -15.49 3.15 -6.87
CA PHE A 277 -14.96 1.90 -7.40
C PHE A 277 -15.67 0.74 -6.71
N GLU A 278 -16.33 -0.12 -7.48
CA GLU A 278 -17.19 -1.17 -6.96
C GLU A 278 -16.85 -2.55 -7.54
N ASN A 279 -16.86 -3.56 -6.68
CA ASN A 279 -17.07 -4.94 -7.08
C ASN A 279 -18.41 -5.44 -6.52
N ALA A 280 -19.36 -5.69 -7.42
CA ALA A 280 -20.74 -6.03 -7.12
C ALA A 280 -21.00 -7.55 -7.02
N ALA A 281 -19.97 -8.39 -6.96
CA ALA A 281 -20.11 -9.86 -6.95
C ALA A 281 -20.97 -10.41 -5.79
N GLY A 282 -20.91 -9.77 -4.61
CA GLY A 282 -21.68 -10.17 -3.42
C GLY A 282 -20.89 -11.05 -2.43
N PRO A 283 -21.43 -11.26 -1.21
CA PRO A 283 -20.71 -11.98 -0.15
C PRO A 283 -20.59 -13.48 -0.41
N GLU A 284 -21.51 -14.07 -1.18
CA GLU A 284 -21.51 -15.48 -1.61
C GLU A 284 -20.40 -15.78 -2.62
N LYS A 285 -19.80 -14.75 -3.22
CA LYS A 285 -18.75 -14.86 -4.23
C LYS A 285 -17.34 -14.75 -3.66
N HIS A 286 -17.19 -14.80 -2.34
CA HIS A 286 -15.89 -14.78 -1.66
C HIS A 286 -15.02 -13.60 -2.15
N GLN A 287 -13.71 -13.81 -2.40
CA GLN A 287 -12.77 -12.75 -2.77
C GLN A 287 -13.17 -12.08 -4.09
N ALA A 288 -13.41 -10.77 -4.03
CA ALA A 288 -13.81 -9.96 -5.18
C ALA A 288 -13.35 -8.49 -5.00
N VAL A 289 -12.24 -8.15 -5.65
CA VAL A 289 -11.54 -6.88 -5.42
C VAL A 289 -12.21 -5.73 -6.19
N ALA A 290 -12.49 -4.62 -5.50
CA ALA A 290 -12.92 -3.38 -6.14
C ALA A 290 -11.71 -2.62 -6.69
N VAL A 291 -10.69 -2.41 -5.85
CA VAL A 291 -9.45 -1.72 -6.24
C VAL A 291 -8.21 -2.50 -5.81
N ARG A 292 -7.28 -2.66 -6.74
CA ARG A 292 -5.92 -3.15 -6.49
C ARG A 292 -4.92 -2.03 -6.73
N MET A 293 -4.28 -1.56 -5.67
CA MET A 293 -3.37 -0.42 -5.72
C MET A 293 -1.93 -0.83 -5.43
N GLY A 294 -1.04 -0.65 -6.41
CA GLY A 294 0.41 -0.85 -6.31
C GLY A 294 1.22 0.32 -6.89
N SER A 295 0.62 1.52 -6.93
CA SER A 295 1.29 2.78 -7.31
C SER A 295 1.95 3.41 -6.10
N ASP A 296 3.22 3.77 -6.23
CA ASP A 296 3.89 4.65 -5.27
C ASP A 296 3.29 6.06 -5.33
N HIS A 297 3.27 6.75 -4.20
CA HIS A 297 2.68 8.10 -4.05
C HIS A 297 1.24 8.22 -4.61
N SER A 298 0.44 7.17 -4.41
CA SER A 298 -0.97 7.21 -4.83
C SER A 298 -1.83 8.00 -3.84
N VAL A 299 -2.75 8.81 -4.37
CA VAL A 299 -3.70 9.61 -3.58
C VAL A 299 -5.12 9.31 -4.01
N PHE A 300 -5.97 8.96 -3.05
CA PHE A 300 -7.41 8.96 -3.22
C PHE A 300 -8.03 10.01 -2.30
N TYR A 301 -8.84 10.90 -2.88
CA TYR A 301 -9.51 11.96 -2.13
C TYR A 301 -11.01 11.98 -2.41
N ARG A 302 -11.86 11.82 -1.38
CA ARG A 302 -13.32 11.71 -1.56
C ARG A 302 -13.72 10.64 -2.58
N CYS A 303 -13.13 9.46 -2.44
CA CYS A 303 -13.49 8.28 -3.23
C CYS A 303 -14.24 7.27 -2.39
N SER A 304 -15.06 6.43 -3.03
CA SER A 304 -15.72 5.30 -2.39
C SER A 304 -15.23 3.97 -2.96
N PHE A 305 -14.98 3.00 -2.10
CA PHE A 305 -14.58 1.64 -2.44
C PHE A 305 -15.65 0.68 -1.91
N LYS A 306 -16.34 -0.03 -2.80
CA LYS A 306 -17.52 -0.83 -2.46
C LYS A 306 -17.31 -2.29 -2.83
N GLY A 307 -17.46 -3.17 -1.86
CA GLY A 307 -17.42 -4.62 -2.08
C GLY A 307 -17.92 -5.37 -0.85
N TYR A 308 -17.50 -6.64 -0.76
CA TYR A 308 -17.71 -7.50 0.41
C TYR A 308 -16.36 -8.02 0.90
N GLN A 309 -15.98 -9.24 0.51
CA GLN A 309 -14.68 -9.80 0.86
C GLN A 309 -13.58 -9.27 -0.08
N ASP A 310 -12.44 -8.87 0.49
CA ASP A 310 -11.24 -8.39 -0.22
C ASP A 310 -11.48 -7.10 -1.04
N THR A 311 -12.26 -6.14 -0.52
CA THR A 311 -12.67 -4.93 -1.28
C THR A 311 -11.50 -4.06 -1.77
N LEU A 312 -10.61 -3.63 -0.87
CA LEU A 312 -9.48 -2.75 -1.15
C LEU A 312 -8.16 -3.49 -0.94
N PHE A 313 -7.51 -3.83 -2.05
CA PHE A 313 -6.21 -4.46 -2.06
C PHE A 313 -5.09 -3.40 -2.13
N VAL A 314 -4.61 -2.97 -0.97
CA VAL A 314 -3.43 -2.10 -0.82
C VAL A 314 -2.15 -2.91 -1.05
N LEU A 315 -1.91 -3.31 -2.30
CA LEU A 315 -0.90 -4.28 -2.70
C LEU A 315 0.50 -3.91 -2.19
N SER A 316 1.05 -2.77 -2.60
CA SER A 316 2.45 -2.38 -2.33
C SER A 316 2.68 -0.86 -2.42
N GLN A 317 3.89 -0.39 -2.12
CA GLN A 317 4.32 1.02 -2.19
C GLN A 317 3.66 1.94 -1.15
N ARG A 318 3.89 3.26 -1.23
CA ARG A 318 3.28 4.28 -0.35
C ARG A 318 1.95 4.78 -0.91
N GLN A 319 0.92 4.82 -0.05
CA GLN A 319 -0.45 5.13 -0.46
C GLN A 319 -1.16 6.01 0.58
N PHE A 320 -1.92 7.00 0.12
CA PHE A 320 -2.71 7.89 0.97
C PHE A 320 -4.18 7.94 0.54
N TYR A 321 -5.08 7.71 1.51
CA TYR A 321 -6.53 7.77 1.33
C TYR A 321 -7.10 8.81 2.28
N ARG A 322 -7.77 9.84 1.74
CA ARG A 322 -8.32 10.95 2.52
C ARG A 322 -9.81 11.11 2.26
N GLU A 323 -10.60 11.20 3.33
CA GLU A 323 -12.06 11.43 3.23
C GLU A 323 -12.75 10.39 2.33
N CYS A 324 -12.23 9.17 2.31
CA CYS A 324 -12.76 8.08 1.51
C CYS A 324 -13.80 7.27 2.30
N GLN A 325 -14.67 6.57 1.57
CA GLN A 325 -15.59 5.59 2.13
C GLN A 325 -15.16 4.19 1.72
N ILE A 326 -15.01 3.25 2.66
CA ILE A 326 -14.60 1.88 2.36
C ILE A 326 -15.64 0.93 2.94
N TYR A 327 -16.26 0.12 2.08
CA TYR A 327 -17.31 -0.82 2.47
C TYR A 327 -16.86 -2.26 2.29
N GLY A 328 -17.07 -3.13 3.29
CA GLY A 328 -16.81 -4.56 3.12
C GLY A 328 -17.15 -5.42 4.32
N THR A 329 -16.76 -6.69 4.24
CA THR A 329 -17.08 -7.73 5.24
C THR A 329 -15.82 -8.40 5.79
N ILE A 330 -15.18 -9.27 5.00
CA ILE A 330 -14.01 -10.05 5.39
C ILE A 330 -12.77 -9.48 4.68
N ASP A 331 -11.71 -9.24 5.45
CA ASP A 331 -10.39 -8.81 4.96
C ASP A 331 -10.45 -7.64 3.98
N PHE A 332 -11.41 -6.74 4.17
CA PHE A 332 -11.80 -5.82 3.10
C PHE A 332 -10.84 -4.64 2.90
N ILE A 333 -9.85 -4.49 3.78
CA ILE A 333 -8.64 -3.68 3.58
C ILE A 333 -7.42 -4.60 3.80
N PHE A 334 -6.79 -5.06 2.73
CA PHE A 334 -5.73 -6.07 2.82
C PHE A 334 -4.58 -5.77 1.87
N GLY A 335 -3.42 -6.37 2.13
CA GLY A 335 -2.22 -6.14 1.32
C GLY A 335 -1.00 -5.80 2.15
N ASN A 336 0.05 -5.32 1.48
CA ASN A 336 1.35 -5.05 2.09
C ASN A 336 1.97 -3.74 1.60
N ALA A 337 1.15 -2.73 1.30
CA ALA A 337 1.58 -1.36 1.13
C ALA A 337 2.03 -0.73 2.47
N ALA A 338 2.68 0.43 2.40
CA ALA A 338 2.65 1.43 3.47
C ALA A 338 1.47 2.35 3.19
N ALA A 339 0.32 2.06 3.82
CA ALA A 339 -0.94 2.75 3.54
C ALA A 339 -1.44 3.53 4.76
N VAL A 340 -1.75 4.81 4.57
CA VAL A 340 -2.44 5.62 5.58
C VAL A 340 -3.84 5.99 5.07
N LEU A 341 -4.86 5.58 5.84
CA LEU A 341 -6.25 5.95 5.62
C LEU A 341 -6.63 6.99 6.67
N GLN A 342 -6.77 8.25 6.24
CA GLN A 342 -7.00 9.38 7.14
C GLN A 342 -8.37 10.01 6.95
N ASN A 343 -9.09 10.25 8.05
CA ASN A 343 -10.44 10.83 8.05
C ASN A 343 -11.42 10.07 7.15
N CYS A 344 -11.25 8.76 7.04
CA CYS A 344 -12.10 7.90 6.23
C CYS A 344 -13.30 7.39 7.05
N ASP A 345 -14.37 7.05 6.34
CA ASP A 345 -15.49 6.27 6.87
C ASP A 345 -15.35 4.82 6.42
N ILE A 346 -15.16 3.92 7.38
CA ILE A 346 -14.97 2.48 7.17
C ILE A 346 -16.29 1.79 7.57
N TYR A 347 -17.05 1.38 6.56
CA TYR A 347 -18.37 0.80 6.70
C TYR A 347 -18.33 -0.73 6.69
N VAL A 348 -18.62 -1.34 7.83
CA VAL A 348 -18.73 -2.79 7.96
C VAL A 348 -20.12 -3.23 7.52
N ARG A 349 -20.19 -4.11 6.52
CA ARG A 349 -21.44 -4.62 5.95
C ARG A 349 -21.89 -5.91 6.62
N LYS A 350 -23.12 -6.31 6.30
CA LYS A 350 -23.66 -7.61 6.70
C LYS A 350 -22.95 -8.75 5.94
N PRO A 351 -22.26 -9.68 6.63
CA PRO A 351 -21.64 -10.83 6.00
C PRO A 351 -22.66 -11.99 5.87
N MET A 352 -22.20 -13.15 5.39
CA MET A 352 -23.01 -14.37 5.48
C MET A 352 -23.20 -14.80 6.94
N TRP A 353 -24.28 -15.51 7.23
CA TRP A 353 -24.72 -15.85 8.61
C TRP A 353 -23.67 -16.58 9.47
N HIS A 354 -22.73 -17.31 8.85
CA HIS A 354 -21.70 -18.10 9.52
C HIS A 354 -20.34 -17.39 9.58
N GLN A 355 -20.24 -16.18 9.04
CA GLN A 355 -19.00 -15.43 8.94
C GLN A 355 -18.86 -14.40 10.07
N SER A 356 -17.65 -13.90 10.23
CA SER A 356 -17.35 -12.72 11.04
C SER A 356 -16.71 -11.67 10.15
N ASN A 357 -16.95 -10.41 10.46
CA ASN A 357 -16.32 -9.30 9.74
C ASN A 357 -14.90 -9.10 10.24
N VAL A 358 -14.00 -8.76 9.32
CA VAL A 358 -12.59 -8.46 9.60
C VAL A 358 -12.20 -7.27 8.74
N ILE A 359 -11.83 -6.16 9.38
CA ILE A 359 -11.53 -4.92 8.66
C ILE A 359 -10.21 -5.03 7.92
N THR A 360 -9.13 -5.44 8.61
CA THR A 360 -7.81 -5.56 7.99
C THR A 360 -7.24 -6.96 7.93
N ALA A 361 -6.52 -7.26 6.85
CA ALA A 361 -5.66 -8.44 6.74
C ALA A 361 -4.30 -8.05 6.17
N GLN A 362 -3.43 -7.53 7.05
CA GLN A 362 -2.14 -6.99 6.62
C GLN A 362 -1.10 -8.10 6.38
N GLY A 363 -0.41 -8.02 5.24
CA GLY A 363 0.40 -9.08 4.66
C GLY A 363 1.91 -8.88 4.71
N ARG A 364 2.47 -8.25 5.76
CA ARG A 364 3.92 -8.12 5.91
C ARG A 364 4.58 -9.46 6.23
N ASP A 365 5.46 -9.91 5.33
CA ASP A 365 6.08 -11.25 5.35
C ASP A 365 7.58 -11.23 5.72
N ASP A 366 8.15 -10.03 5.92
CA ASP A 366 9.49 -9.86 6.45
C ASP A 366 9.56 -8.67 7.41
N LYS A 367 10.21 -8.84 8.56
CA LYS A 367 10.36 -7.81 9.59
C LYS A 367 11.05 -6.55 9.08
N ASN A 368 11.91 -6.69 8.08
CA ASN A 368 12.66 -5.58 7.50
C ASN A 368 11.85 -4.83 6.46
N GLN A 369 10.57 -5.15 6.19
CA GLN A 369 9.74 -4.32 5.32
C GLN A 369 9.20 -3.10 6.08
N ASN A 370 9.18 -1.94 5.43
CA ASN A 370 8.61 -0.70 5.97
C ASN A 370 7.08 -0.58 5.76
N THR A 371 6.37 -1.69 5.61
CA THR A 371 4.97 -1.73 5.20
C THR A 371 4.01 -1.92 6.38
N GLY A 372 2.72 -1.65 6.18
CA GLY A 372 1.69 -1.70 7.22
C GLY A 372 0.45 -0.90 6.83
N ILE A 373 -0.63 -1.07 7.59
CA ILE A 373 -1.87 -0.30 7.43
C ILE A 373 -2.06 0.59 8.65
N SER A 374 -2.14 1.90 8.44
CA SER A 374 -2.44 2.90 9.47
C SER A 374 -3.81 3.51 9.23
N ILE A 375 -4.75 3.25 10.14
CA ILE A 375 -6.08 3.87 10.16
C ILE A 375 -6.01 5.05 11.13
N HIS A 376 -6.05 6.27 10.61
CA HIS A 376 -5.74 7.47 11.37
C HIS A 376 -6.91 8.47 11.34
N ALA A 377 -7.36 8.95 12.50
CA ALA A 377 -8.42 9.96 12.61
C ALA A 377 -9.70 9.60 11.83
N SER A 378 -10.00 8.31 11.74
CA SER A 378 -11.08 7.77 10.89
C SER A 378 -12.26 7.30 11.75
N ARG A 379 -13.28 6.73 11.12
CA ARG A 379 -14.49 6.25 11.79
C ARG A 379 -14.84 4.86 11.27
N VAL A 380 -15.06 3.93 12.17
CA VAL A 380 -15.51 2.55 11.87
C VAL A 380 -16.96 2.44 12.26
N ARG A 381 -17.83 2.26 11.27
CA ARG A 381 -19.28 2.33 11.41
C ARG A 381 -19.97 1.13 10.75
N PRO A 382 -21.10 0.67 11.25
CA PRO A 382 -21.93 -0.27 10.52
C PRO A 382 -22.52 0.39 9.26
N ALA A 383 -22.54 -0.35 8.16
CA ALA A 383 -23.28 0.04 6.98
C ALA A 383 -24.80 -0.07 7.22
N PRO A 384 -25.65 0.58 6.40
CA PRO A 384 -27.10 0.53 6.58
C PRO A 384 -27.69 -0.88 6.59
N ASP A 385 -27.11 -1.81 5.83
CA ASP A 385 -27.53 -3.22 5.78
C ASP A 385 -27.10 -4.04 7.03
N PHE A 386 -26.15 -3.52 7.81
CA PHE A 386 -25.58 -4.17 8.99
C PHE A 386 -26.12 -3.62 10.31
N GLU A 387 -26.47 -2.33 10.38
CA GLU A 387 -26.85 -1.61 11.61
C GLU A 387 -27.77 -2.43 12.54
N ARG A 388 -28.89 -2.92 12.00
CA ARG A 388 -29.92 -3.62 12.79
C ARG A 388 -29.51 -5.02 13.26
N VAL A 389 -28.48 -5.60 12.66
CA VAL A 389 -28.04 -6.96 12.93
C VAL A 389 -26.60 -7.01 13.45
N LYS A 390 -25.95 -5.86 13.69
CA LYS A 390 -24.54 -5.78 14.06
C LYS A 390 -24.19 -6.58 15.32
N GLY A 391 -25.12 -6.68 16.28
CA GLY A 391 -24.98 -7.50 17.49
C GLY A 391 -25.06 -9.02 17.27
N SER A 392 -25.48 -9.48 16.10
CA SER A 392 -25.56 -10.92 15.75
C SER A 392 -24.27 -11.44 15.10
N PHE A 393 -23.31 -10.57 14.78
CA PHE A 393 -22.08 -10.92 14.09
C PHE A 393 -20.88 -10.37 14.85
N LYS A 394 -19.80 -11.12 14.87
CA LYS A 394 -18.53 -10.60 15.39
C LYS A 394 -17.86 -9.75 14.32
N SER A 395 -17.30 -8.62 14.73
CA SER A 395 -16.48 -7.76 13.87
C SER A 395 -15.14 -7.49 14.54
N TYR A 396 -14.06 -7.64 13.79
CA TYR A 396 -12.69 -7.49 14.27
C TYR A 396 -11.95 -6.40 13.49
N LEU A 397 -11.04 -5.70 14.17
CA LEU A 397 -10.13 -4.72 13.58
C LEU A 397 -9.21 -5.36 12.54
N GLY A 398 -8.75 -6.58 12.78
CA GLY A 398 -7.95 -7.31 11.79
C GLY A 398 -7.52 -8.72 12.19
N ARG A 399 -6.79 -9.37 11.27
CA ARG A 399 -6.14 -10.68 11.48
C ARG A 399 -4.84 -10.82 10.68
N PRO A 400 -3.84 -11.59 11.16
CA PRO A 400 -2.50 -11.57 10.59
C PRO A 400 -2.36 -12.50 9.38
N TRP A 401 -2.61 -11.98 8.18
CA TRP A 401 -2.44 -12.75 6.93
C TRP A 401 -1.00 -13.27 6.75
N LYS A 402 0.01 -12.52 7.24
CA LYS A 402 1.43 -12.92 7.22
C LYS A 402 2.12 -12.74 8.58
N GLU A 403 3.29 -13.36 8.71
CA GLU A 403 4.01 -13.54 9.98
C GLU A 403 4.33 -12.24 10.70
N TYR A 404 4.61 -11.15 10.00
CA TYR A 404 4.98 -9.86 10.58
C TYR A 404 3.87 -8.81 10.42
N SER A 405 2.61 -9.25 10.33
CA SER A 405 1.44 -8.40 10.08
C SER A 405 1.47 -7.14 10.95
N ARG A 406 1.27 -5.97 10.34
CA ARG A 406 1.37 -4.67 11.02
C ARG A 406 0.18 -3.79 10.71
N THR A 407 -0.62 -3.48 11.72
CA THR A 407 -1.80 -2.62 11.58
C THR A 407 -1.99 -1.77 12.83
N VAL A 408 -2.30 -0.49 12.63
CA VAL A 408 -2.61 0.41 13.75
C VAL A 408 -3.91 1.17 13.52
N PHE A 409 -4.63 1.41 14.62
CA PHE A 409 -5.79 2.30 14.67
C PHE A 409 -5.49 3.45 15.63
N LEU A 410 -5.39 4.66 15.09
CA LEU A 410 -4.97 5.88 15.79
C LEU A 410 -6.09 6.91 15.75
N LYS A 411 -6.49 7.45 16.90
CA LYS A 411 -7.51 8.50 17.05
C LYS A 411 -8.80 8.17 16.26
N THR A 412 -9.16 6.90 16.19
CA THR A 412 -10.26 6.40 15.38
C THR A 412 -11.49 6.16 16.24
N ASP A 413 -12.65 6.60 15.76
CA ASP A 413 -13.95 6.31 16.38
C ASP A 413 -14.40 4.89 16.01
N LEU A 414 -14.63 4.06 17.03
CA LEU A 414 -15.04 2.66 16.92
C LEU A 414 -16.46 2.53 17.47
N ASP A 415 -17.45 2.50 16.58
CA ASP A 415 -18.90 2.60 16.87
C ASP A 415 -19.54 1.34 17.51
N GLY A 416 -18.89 0.78 18.53
CA GLY A 416 -19.47 -0.25 19.42
C GLY A 416 -19.62 -1.66 18.85
N MET A 417 -19.48 -1.87 17.54
CA MET A 417 -19.64 -3.19 16.91
C MET A 417 -18.39 -4.08 16.95
N ILE A 418 -17.24 -3.53 17.37
CA ILE A 418 -15.98 -4.28 17.46
C ILE A 418 -16.05 -5.24 18.65
N ASP A 419 -15.79 -6.52 18.41
CA ASP A 419 -15.71 -7.54 19.46
C ASP A 419 -14.71 -7.09 20.54
N PRO A 420 -14.97 -7.28 21.84
CA PRO A 420 -14.06 -6.83 22.89
C PRO A 420 -12.61 -7.33 22.76
N GLN A 421 -12.40 -8.49 22.12
CA GLN A 421 -11.07 -9.00 21.80
C GLN A 421 -10.31 -8.12 20.80
N GLY A 422 -11.02 -7.34 19.97
CA GLY A 422 -10.50 -6.42 18.97
C GLY A 422 -9.96 -7.12 17.72
N TRP A 423 -9.11 -8.12 17.92
CA TRP A 423 -8.35 -8.79 16.87
C TRP A 423 -8.65 -10.29 16.85
N THR A 424 -8.54 -10.93 15.68
CA THR A 424 -8.79 -12.38 15.55
C THR A 424 -7.61 -13.12 14.92
N ARG A 425 -7.50 -14.40 15.23
CA ARG A 425 -6.38 -15.24 14.79
C ARG A 425 -6.51 -15.53 13.30
N TRP A 426 -5.38 -15.70 12.62
CA TRP A 426 -5.36 -16.30 11.28
C TRP A 426 -5.50 -17.83 11.37
N ARG A 427 -4.57 -18.49 12.09
CA ARG A 427 -4.62 -19.94 12.36
C ARG A 427 -3.76 -20.32 13.56
N GLY A 428 -4.35 -20.91 14.59
CA GLY A 428 -3.61 -21.29 15.81
C GLY A 428 -2.84 -20.09 16.37
N ASP A 429 -1.58 -20.32 16.76
CA ASP A 429 -0.70 -19.28 17.29
C ASP A 429 0.21 -18.63 16.23
N PHE A 430 -0.09 -18.83 14.94
CA PHE A 430 0.66 -18.19 13.86
C PHE A 430 0.69 -16.67 14.01
N ALA A 431 1.89 -16.10 13.89
CA ALA A 431 2.21 -14.66 13.91
C ALA A 431 1.96 -13.92 15.24
N LEU A 432 1.37 -14.54 16.27
CA LEU A 432 0.92 -13.82 17.48
C LEU A 432 2.07 -13.15 18.25
N ASP A 433 3.29 -13.69 18.14
CA ASP A 433 4.50 -13.19 18.78
C ASP A 433 5.27 -12.17 17.93
N THR A 434 5.00 -12.12 16.62
CA THR A 434 5.80 -11.36 15.62
C THR A 434 5.02 -10.25 14.92
N LEU A 435 3.69 -10.30 14.97
CA LEU A 435 2.82 -9.22 14.49
C LEU A 435 3.01 -7.95 15.33
N TYR A 436 2.58 -6.81 14.79
CA TYR A 436 2.48 -5.55 15.52
C TYR A 436 1.10 -4.94 15.29
N TYR A 437 0.19 -5.17 16.23
CA TYR A 437 -1.14 -4.57 16.25
C TYR A 437 -1.24 -3.56 17.36
N ALA A 438 -1.66 -2.34 17.01
CA ALA A 438 -1.68 -1.26 17.98
C ALA A 438 -2.94 -0.39 17.91
N GLU A 439 -3.35 0.10 19.08
CA GLU A 439 -4.45 1.05 19.23
C GLU A 439 -3.96 2.26 20.04
N TYR A 440 -4.25 3.47 19.58
CA TYR A 440 -3.86 4.72 20.24
C TYR A 440 -5.01 5.72 20.25
N MET A 441 -5.43 6.15 21.43
CA MET A 441 -6.46 7.18 21.63
C MET A 441 -7.73 7.01 20.78
N ASN A 442 -8.15 5.76 20.56
CA ASN A 442 -9.43 5.48 19.90
C ASN A 442 -10.60 5.90 20.81
N SER A 443 -11.73 6.21 20.20
CA SER A 443 -12.96 6.64 20.88
C SER A 443 -14.16 5.79 20.45
N GLY A 444 -15.32 6.00 21.06
CA GLY A 444 -16.52 5.21 20.81
C GLY A 444 -16.58 3.92 21.64
N ASP A 445 -17.76 3.30 21.69
CA ASP A 445 -18.05 2.15 22.57
C ASP A 445 -17.20 0.91 22.26
N GLY A 446 -16.68 0.81 21.03
CA GLY A 446 -15.82 -0.29 20.57
C GLY A 446 -14.35 -0.11 20.95
N ALA A 447 -13.95 1.05 21.46
CA ALA A 447 -12.55 1.39 21.74
C ALA A 447 -12.03 0.89 23.10
N TYR A 448 -12.88 0.33 23.96
CA TYR A 448 -12.42 -0.18 25.26
C TYR A 448 -11.41 -1.33 25.09
N ALA A 449 -10.14 -1.04 25.41
CA ALA A 449 -9.04 -1.98 25.21
C ALA A 449 -8.85 -3.00 26.34
N GLY A 450 -9.55 -2.88 27.48
CA GLY A 450 -9.28 -3.72 28.66
C GLY A 450 -9.65 -5.21 28.53
N LYS A 451 -10.34 -5.59 27.45
CA LYS A 451 -10.69 -6.99 27.11
C LYS A 451 -10.03 -7.49 25.81
N ARG A 452 -9.07 -6.73 25.27
CA ARG A 452 -8.35 -7.11 24.06
C ARG A 452 -7.57 -8.41 24.27
N VAL A 453 -7.22 -9.03 23.16
CA VAL A 453 -6.31 -10.17 23.13
C VAL A 453 -5.01 -9.89 23.89
N LYS A 454 -4.41 -10.93 24.48
CA LYS A 454 -3.15 -10.84 25.24
C LYS A 454 -1.94 -11.32 24.45
N TRP A 455 -1.94 -11.14 23.13
CA TRP A 455 -0.85 -11.58 22.27
C TRP A 455 0.38 -10.69 22.50
N PRO A 456 1.62 -11.23 22.46
CA PRO A 456 2.82 -10.42 22.63
C PRO A 456 2.93 -9.29 21.59
N GLY A 457 2.44 -9.51 20.36
CA GLY A 457 2.41 -8.51 19.31
C GLY A 457 1.28 -7.47 19.39
N PHE A 458 0.39 -7.54 20.40
CA PHE A 458 -0.66 -6.54 20.59
C PHE A 458 -0.23 -5.46 21.60
N HIS A 459 -0.47 -4.20 21.24
CA HIS A 459 -0.04 -3.04 22.00
C HIS A 459 -1.17 -2.02 22.16
N VAL A 460 -1.38 -1.53 23.37
CA VAL A 460 -2.13 -0.30 23.61
C VAL A 460 -1.09 0.80 23.80
N LEU A 461 -1.01 1.72 22.85
CA LEU A 461 -0.03 2.78 22.88
C LEU A 461 -0.51 3.89 23.82
N SER A 462 0.42 4.46 24.58
CA SER A 462 0.11 5.47 25.60
C SER A 462 0.81 6.80 25.35
N ASP A 463 1.90 6.78 24.58
CA ASP A 463 2.68 7.96 24.24
C ASP A 463 2.51 8.32 22.74
N SER A 464 2.43 9.62 22.45
CA SER A 464 2.42 10.13 21.08
C SER A 464 3.65 9.69 20.27
N ASN A 465 4.81 9.52 20.91
CA ASN A 465 6.04 9.05 20.28
C ASN A 465 5.95 7.61 19.81
N GLU A 466 5.16 6.76 20.48
CA GLU A 466 4.89 5.39 20.03
C GLU A 466 3.98 5.37 18.79
N ALA A 467 3.06 6.34 18.69
CA ALA A 467 2.13 6.47 17.57
C ALA A 467 2.74 7.23 16.37
N ALA A 468 3.70 8.13 16.62
CA ALA A 468 4.30 8.99 15.61
C ALA A 468 4.87 8.25 14.38
N PRO A 469 5.52 7.08 14.49
CA PRO A 469 6.02 6.33 13.34
C PRO A 469 4.95 5.90 12.33
N PHE A 470 3.67 5.90 12.74
CA PHE A 470 2.54 5.47 11.91
C PHE A 470 1.70 6.64 11.36
N THR A 471 2.18 7.87 11.51
CA THR A 471 1.54 9.08 11.00
C THR A 471 1.87 9.31 9.52
N VAL A 472 1.20 10.27 8.87
CA VAL A 472 1.40 10.56 7.44
C VAL A 472 2.85 11.00 7.17
N GLU A 473 3.42 11.82 8.04
CA GLU A 473 4.78 12.34 7.92
C GLU A 473 5.84 11.23 8.01
N ASN A 474 5.73 10.34 8.98
CA ASN A 474 6.80 9.37 9.25
C ASN A 474 6.60 8.03 8.52
N PHE A 475 5.35 7.61 8.29
CA PHE A 475 5.08 6.26 7.77
C PHE A 475 5.13 6.17 6.24
N ILE A 476 4.82 7.27 5.57
CA ILE A 476 4.75 7.35 4.10
C ILE A 476 5.46 8.59 3.56
N GLU A 477 6.29 9.26 4.37
CA GLU A 477 6.97 10.52 4.04
C GLU A 477 6.04 11.59 3.44
N GLY A 478 4.79 11.67 3.90
CA GLY A 478 3.72 12.37 3.18
C GLY A 478 3.97 13.87 2.91
N ARG A 479 4.85 14.53 3.69
CA ARG A 479 5.23 15.92 3.45
C ARG A 479 5.96 16.14 2.12
N SER A 480 6.65 15.14 1.59
CA SER A 480 7.47 15.30 0.38
C SER A 480 6.65 15.23 -0.92
N TRP A 481 5.44 14.65 -0.89
CA TRP A 481 4.69 14.37 -2.12
C TRP A 481 3.19 14.67 -2.06
N ILE A 482 2.53 14.61 -0.91
CA ILE A 482 1.09 14.93 -0.82
C ILE A 482 0.77 16.40 -1.14
N PRO A 483 1.59 17.41 -0.74
CA PRO A 483 1.29 18.82 -1.01
C PRO A 483 1.04 19.15 -2.49
N GLU A 484 1.70 18.47 -3.43
CA GLU A 484 1.49 18.66 -4.88
C GLU A 484 0.02 18.42 -5.30
N SER A 485 -0.65 17.48 -4.62
CA SER A 485 -2.06 17.17 -4.86
C SER A 485 -3.02 18.23 -4.28
N GLY A 486 -2.57 19.01 -3.30
CA GLY A 486 -3.41 19.95 -2.54
C GLY A 486 -4.34 19.28 -1.52
N VAL A 487 -4.32 17.95 -1.41
CA VAL A 487 -5.18 17.21 -0.46
C VAL A 487 -4.78 17.54 0.98
N PRO A 488 -5.74 17.91 1.84
CA PRO A 488 -5.43 18.20 3.24
C PRO A 488 -5.04 16.91 3.98
N PHE A 489 -4.02 17.00 4.82
CA PHE A 489 -3.61 15.91 5.69
C PHE A 489 -3.11 16.41 7.04
N LEU A 490 -3.34 15.62 8.09
CA LEU A 490 -2.65 15.77 9.36
C LEU A 490 -1.34 15.01 9.27
N ALA A 491 -0.23 15.74 9.32
CA ALA A 491 1.11 15.18 9.16
C ALA A 491 1.49 14.25 10.32
N GLY A 492 1.34 14.74 11.56
CA GLY A 492 1.62 14.03 12.80
C GLY A 492 0.34 13.54 13.52
N ILE A 493 0.48 13.20 14.80
CA ILE A 493 -0.57 12.57 15.61
C ILE A 493 -1.60 13.54 16.17
#